data_AF-A0AAD7AKS1-F1
#
_entry.id   AF-A0AAD7AKS1-F1
#
_cell.length_a   1.000
_cell.length_b   1.000
_cell.length_c   1.000
_cell.angle_alpha   90.00
_cell.angle_beta   90.00
_cell.angle_gamma   90.00
#
_symmetry.space_group_name_H-M   'P 1'
#
loop_
_entity.id
_entity.type
_entity.pdbx_description
1 polymer ?
#
loop_
_entity_poly.entity_id
_entity_poly.type
_entity_poly.pdbx_seq_one_letter_code
_entity_poly.pdbx_strand_id
1 'polypeptide(L)'
;MSTAPPGLADKCVYDVSWMRRTFYRRKYSESLLTPELENGNLTRKDYDALLALGSGAWKTEILGCVVSAVTISLWSHSKRPHKVIAALGGYFFGEVVGWGLRLNGHNRFFRSVEDVNGFARAMENVKHKTGYSPGIIQIVRPLSSAYGEPAAREPQPFQKETDTPYGESLPEQAAEAAAPTSRPPPAAAAAKSRWEEIRAARRADGPGKAWENIRQGRRPDGTALPKKSEFDTRSEPSEATPFRDTDRAAAQASFDAMLERERRMGSSSS
;
A
#
# COMPACT_ATOMS: atom_id res chain seq x y z
N MET A 1 7.74 9.60 -15.94
CA MET A 1 6.88 10.72 -15.53
C MET A 1 5.58 10.60 -16.31
N SER A 2 4.47 10.26 -15.65
CA SER A 2 3.18 10.07 -16.31
C SER A 2 2.46 11.41 -16.36
N THR A 3 2.51 12.10 -17.50
CA THR A 3 1.76 13.36 -17.72
C THR A 3 0.28 13.02 -17.87
N ALA A 4 -0.51 13.30 -16.83
CA ALA A 4 -1.95 13.14 -16.89
C ALA A 4 -2.54 14.10 -17.93
N PRO A 5 -3.54 13.67 -18.73
CA PRO A 5 -4.14 14.53 -19.74
C PRO A 5 -4.76 15.79 -19.11
N PRO A 6 -4.62 16.96 -19.77
CA PRO A 6 -5.19 18.22 -19.31
C PRO A 6 -6.72 18.08 -19.21
N GLY A 7 -7.25 18.15 -18.00
CA GLY A 7 -8.68 17.94 -17.70
C GLY A 7 -8.99 16.84 -16.67
N LEU A 8 -7.98 16.03 -16.27
CA LEU A 8 -8.11 15.14 -15.10
C LEU A 8 -7.64 15.78 -13.79
N ALA A 9 -6.91 16.89 -13.84
CA ALA A 9 -6.43 17.60 -12.66
C ALA A 9 -7.57 18.00 -11.70
N ASP A 10 -8.77 18.24 -12.26
CA ASP A 10 -9.93 18.71 -11.51
C ASP A 10 -10.86 17.57 -11.06
N LYS A 11 -10.39 16.32 -11.07
CA LYS A 11 -11.23 15.16 -10.72
C LYS A 11 -10.59 14.32 -9.63
N CYS A 12 -11.37 14.03 -8.59
CA CYS A 12 -11.01 13.03 -7.61
C CYS A 12 -11.36 11.66 -8.17
N VAL A 13 -10.34 10.85 -8.46
CA VAL A 13 -10.47 9.48 -8.97
C VAL A 13 -10.37 8.50 -7.80
N TYR A 14 -11.51 7.90 -7.47
CA TYR A 14 -11.67 6.92 -6.40
C TYR A 14 -11.73 5.50 -6.95
N ASP A 15 -10.68 4.71 -6.73
CA ASP A 15 -10.62 3.32 -7.17
C ASP A 15 -11.13 2.37 -6.10
N VAL A 16 -12.29 1.76 -6.32
CA VAL A 16 -12.95 0.88 -5.34
C VAL A 16 -12.11 -0.37 -5.07
N SER A 17 -11.50 -0.95 -6.10
CA SER A 17 -10.74 -2.20 -6.01
C SER A 17 -9.45 -1.99 -5.21
N TRP A 18 -8.73 -0.91 -5.51
CA TRP A 18 -7.53 -0.53 -4.76
C TRP A 18 -7.87 -0.19 -3.31
N MET A 19 -8.90 0.62 -3.05
CA MET A 19 -9.33 0.97 -1.69
C MET A 19 -9.59 -0.27 -0.84
N ARG A 20 -10.31 -1.26 -1.39
CA ARG A 20 -10.60 -2.50 -0.68
C ARG A 20 -9.33 -3.27 -0.33
N ARG A 21 -8.39 -3.38 -1.27
CA ARG A 21 -7.14 -4.13 -1.08
C ARG A 21 -6.21 -3.43 -0.07
N THR A 22 -6.08 -2.12 -0.18
CA THR A 22 -5.17 -1.32 0.63
C THR A 22 -5.68 -1.15 2.06
N PHE A 23 -6.98 -0.93 2.24
CA PHE A 23 -7.56 -0.63 3.56
C PHE A 23 -8.22 -1.84 4.25
N TYR A 24 -7.97 -3.06 3.77
CA TYR A 24 -8.54 -4.29 4.33
C TYR A 24 -8.16 -4.53 5.80
N ARG A 25 -6.91 -4.22 6.18
CA ARG A 25 -6.41 -4.45 7.54
C ARG A 25 -6.35 -3.14 8.30
N ARG A 26 -7.13 -3.03 9.38
CA ARG A 26 -7.19 -1.82 10.22
C ARG A 26 -5.83 -1.27 10.62
N LYS A 27 -4.94 -2.09 11.20
CA LYS A 27 -3.60 -1.64 11.62
C LYS A 27 -2.76 -1.06 10.47
N TYR A 28 -2.90 -1.64 9.28
CA TYR A 28 -2.19 -1.18 8.09
C TYR A 28 -2.81 0.11 7.57
N SER A 29 -4.15 0.19 7.52
CA SER A 29 -4.88 1.43 7.20
C SER A 29 -4.49 2.58 8.13
N GLU A 30 -4.43 2.35 9.44
CA GLU A 30 -4.00 3.33 10.44
C GLU A 30 -2.58 3.81 10.11
N SER A 31 -1.62 2.90 9.89
CA SER A 31 -0.24 3.30 9.55
C SER A 31 -0.10 4.16 8.28
N LEU A 32 -1.01 3.99 7.31
CA LEU A 32 -1.02 4.76 6.07
C LEU A 32 -1.74 6.10 6.24
N LEU A 33 -2.82 6.14 7.03
CA LEU A 33 -3.71 7.28 7.16
C LEU A 33 -3.33 8.24 8.28
N THR A 34 -2.68 7.76 9.36
CA THR A 34 -2.26 8.61 10.48
C THR A 34 -1.36 9.76 10.02
N PRO A 35 -0.34 9.55 9.17
CA PRO A 35 0.46 10.67 8.66
C PRO A 35 -0.36 11.69 7.85
N GLU A 36 -1.37 11.23 7.10
CA GLU A 36 -2.21 12.13 6.30
C GLU A 36 -3.20 12.93 7.16
N LEU A 37 -3.64 12.37 8.28
CA LEU A 37 -4.41 13.07 9.30
C LEU A 37 -3.56 14.13 10.01
N GLU A 38 -2.34 13.79 10.41
CA GLU A 38 -1.40 14.71 11.06
C GLU A 38 -0.99 15.87 10.14
N ASN A 39 -0.85 15.60 8.84
CA ASN A 39 -0.57 16.63 7.83
C ASN A 39 -1.79 17.51 7.50
N GLY A 40 -2.96 17.24 8.07
CA GLY A 40 -4.20 17.97 7.77
C GLY A 40 -4.75 17.73 6.36
N ASN A 41 -4.27 16.70 5.65
CA ASN A 41 -4.86 16.28 4.38
C ASN A 41 -6.18 15.53 4.60
N LEU A 42 -6.37 14.92 5.76
CA LEU A 42 -7.57 14.17 6.08
C LEU A 42 -8.29 14.79 7.28
N THR A 43 -9.62 14.89 7.22
CA THR A 43 -10.41 15.23 8.42
C THR A 43 -10.48 14.03 9.36
N ARG A 44 -10.68 14.27 10.66
CA ARG A 44 -10.83 13.17 11.64
C ARG A 44 -12.04 12.27 11.30
N LYS A 45 -13.12 12.87 10.81
CA LYS A 45 -14.32 12.15 10.39
C LYS A 45 -14.04 11.23 9.19
N ASP A 46 -13.34 11.73 8.18
CA ASP A 46 -12.97 10.93 7.00
C ASP A 46 -12.02 9.79 7.37
N TYR A 47 -11.12 10.03 8.34
CA TYR A 47 -10.21 9.02 8.89
C TYR A 47 -10.98 7.87 9.53
N ASP A 48 -11.90 8.19 10.45
CA ASP A 48 -12.70 7.18 11.14
C ASP A 48 -13.62 6.42 10.16
N ALA A 49 -14.17 7.12 9.15
CA ALA A 49 -14.98 6.51 8.10
C ALA A 49 -14.17 5.54 7.21
N LEU A 50 -12.91 5.86 6.88
CA LEU A 50 -12.01 4.96 6.15
C LEU A 50 -11.68 3.70 6.97
N LEU A 51 -11.45 3.83 8.27
CA LEU A 51 -11.22 2.67 9.14
C LEU A 51 -12.48 1.80 9.27
N ALA A 52 -13.65 2.42 9.33
CA ALA A 52 -14.92 1.71 9.33
C ALA A 52 -15.13 0.91 8.04
N LEU A 53 -14.75 1.47 6.88
CA LEU A 53 -14.87 0.83 5.57
C LEU A 53 -14.15 -0.53 5.52
N GLY A 54 -12.93 -0.60 6.05
CA GLY A 54 -12.14 -1.83 6.08
C GLY A 54 -12.72 -2.91 7.00
N SER A 55 -13.28 -2.52 8.14
CA SER A 55 -13.79 -3.47 9.14
C SER A 55 -15.17 -4.04 8.83
N GLY A 56 -15.95 -3.40 7.94
CA GLY A 56 -17.32 -3.80 7.61
C GLY A 56 -17.48 -4.72 6.41
N ALA A 57 -16.46 -4.85 5.55
CA ALA A 57 -16.60 -5.48 4.24
C ALA A 57 -17.00 -6.98 4.30
N TRP A 58 -16.47 -7.73 5.26
CA TRP A 58 -16.72 -9.18 5.39
C TRP A 58 -18.18 -9.52 5.73
N LYS A 59 -18.91 -8.63 6.40
CA LYS A 59 -20.32 -8.87 6.76
C LYS A 59 -21.22 -9.01 5.53
N THR A 60 -20.89 -8.30 4.45
CA THR A 60 -21.69 -8.35 3.20
C THR A 60 -21.43 -9.61 2.38
N GLU A 61 -20.24 -10.20 2.47
CA GLU A 61 -19.92 -11.45 1.77
C GLU A 61 -20.62 -12.66 2.38
N ILE A 62 -20.72 -12.70 3.71
CA ILE A 62 -21.49 -13.73 4.42
C ILE A 62 -22.97 -13.66 4.01
N LEU A 63 -23.53 -12.46 3.85
CA LEU A 63 -24.94 -12.30 3.50
C LEU A 63 -25.27 -12.92 2.12
N GLY A 64 -24.38 -12.77 1.13
CA GLY A 64 -24.55 -13.41 -0.18
C GLY A 64 -24.52 -14.94 -0.10
N CYS A 65 -23.64 -15.51 0.73
CA CYS A 65 -23.59 -16.95 0.99
C CYS A 65 -24.86 -17.45 1.68
N VAL A 66 -25.39 -16.67 2.64
CA VAL A 66 -26.65 -17.02 3.33
C VAL A 66 -27.84 -16.96 2.38
N VAL A 67 -27.96 -15.92 1.56
CA VAL A 67 -29.06 -15.79 0.58
C VAL A 67 -29.01 -16.90 -0.48
N SER A 68 -27.81 -17.27 -0.94
CA SER A 68 -27.65 -18.40 -1.88
C SER A 68 -27.98 -19.74 -1.21
N ALA A 69 -27.55 -19.97 0.03
CA ALA A 69 -27.91 -21.17 0.79
C ALA A 69 -29.43 -21.28 1.02
N VAL A 70 -30.09 -20.17 1.37
CA VAL A 70 -31.55 -20.12 1.56
C VAL A 70 -32.30 -20.40 0.26
N THR A 71 -31.87 -19.79 -0.86
CA THR A 71 -32.49 -20.04 -2.16
C THR A 71 -32.30 -21.49 -2.64
N ILE A 72 -31.12 -22.07 -2.44
CA ILE A 72 -30.86 -23.50 -2.71
C ILE A 72 -31.74 -24.39 -1.83
N SER A 73 -31.85 -24.09 -0.54
CA SER A 73 -32.66 -24.86 0.41
C SER A 73 -34.13 -24.86 0.02
N LEU A 74 -34.70 -23.69 -0.27
CA LEU A 74 -36.09 -23.52 -0.71
C LEU A 74 -36.39 -24.25 -2.03
N TRP A 75 -35.41 -24.37 -2.93
CA TRP A 75 -35.57 -25.10 -4.20
C TRP A 75 -35.19 -26.58 -4.13
N SER A 76 -34.52 -27.03 -3.07
CA SER A 76 -34.04 -28.41 -2.93
C SER A 76 -35.17 -29.44 -2.89
N HIS A 77 -36.36 -29.04 -2.44
CA HIS A 77 -37.56 -29.88 -2.40
C HIS A 77 -38.24 -30.08 -3.77
N SER A 78 -37.84 -29.33 -4.81
CA SER A 78 -38.37 -29.53 -6.15
C SER A 78 -37.75 -30.77 -6.80
N LYS A 79 -38.57 -31.67 -7.37
CA LYS A 79 -38.09 -32.89 -8.08
C LYS A 79 -37.53 -32.59 -9.49
N ARG A 80 -37.43 -31.32 -9.89
CA ARG A 80 -36.99 -30.93 -11.24
C ARG A 80 -35.46 -31.01 -11.39
N PRO A 81 -34.93 -31.39 -12.57
CA PRO A 81 -33.49 -31.56 -12.81
C PRO A 81 -32.69 -30.25 -12.85
N HIS A 82 -33.34 -29.08 -12.73
CA HIS A 82 -32.68 -27.77 -12.86
C HIS A 82 -31.98 -27.28 -11.58
N LYS A 83 -31.71 -28.15 -10.59
CA LYS A 83 -31.07 -27.75 -9.31
C LYS A 83 -29.69 -27.13 -9.51
N VAL A 84 -28.89 -27.67 -10.43
CA VAL A 84 -27.54 -27.16 -10.73
C VAL A 84 -27.62 -25.76 -11.35
N ILE A 85 -28.53 -25.56 -12.31
CA ILE A 85 -28.74 -24.26 -12.96
C ILE A 85 -29.23 -23.23 -11.93
N ALA A 86 -30.11 -23.63 -11.02
CA ALA A 86 -30.60 -22.77 -9.96
C ALA A 86 -29.51 -22.39 -8.95
N ALA A 87 -28.67 -23.35 -8.56
CA ALA A 87 -27.56 -23.10 -7.64
C ALA A 87 -26.53 -22.14 -8.25
N LEU A 88 -26.15 -22.37 -9.52
CA LEU A 88 -25.25 -21.48 -10.24
C LEU A 88 -25.87 -20.09 -10.42
N GLY A 89 -27.15 -20.02 -10.83
CA GLY A 89 -27.88 -18.76 -10.97
C GLY A 89 -27.96 -17.99 -9.65
N GLY A 90 -28.24 -18.68 -8.55
CA GLY A 90 -28.28 -18.09 -7.20
C GLY A 90 -26.92 -17.56 -6.74
N TYR A 91 -25.83 -18.27 -7.04
CA TYR A 91 -24.47 -17.82 -6.77
C TYR A 91 -24.14 -16.53 -7.53
N PHE A 92 -24.29 -16.52 -8.86
CA PHE A 92 -24.00 -15.33 -9.67
C PHE A 92 -24.89 -14.15 -9.31
N PHE A 93 -26.18 -14.39 -9.05
CA PHE A 93 -27.09 -13.34 -8.61
C PHE A 93 -26.67 -12.76 -7.25
N GLY A 94 -26.31 -13.62 -6.29
CA GLY A 94 -25.77 -13.20 -4.99
C GLY A 94 -24.48 -12.38 -5.14
N GLU A 95 -23.60 -12.76 -6.06
CA GLU A 95 -22.37 -12.04 -6.35
C GLU A 95 -22.64 -10.64 -6.92
N VAL A 96 -23.54 -10.52 -7.91
CA VAL A 96 -23.94 -9.25 -8.52
C VAL A 96 -24.62 -8.33 -7.51
N VAL A 97 -25.56 -8.84 -6.72
CA VAL A 97 -26.24 -8.07 -5.65
C VAL A 97 -25.23 -7.63 -4.60
N GLY A 98 -24.35 -8.54 -4.16
CA GLY A 98 -23.29 -8.23 -3.21
C GLY A 98 -22.31 -7.18 -3.74
N TRP A 99 -21.98 -7.22 -5.03
CA TRP A 99 -21.19 -6.18 -5.68
C TRP A 99 -21.92 -4.83 -5.71
N GLY A 100 -23.21 -4.80 -6.07
CA GLY A 100 -24.02 -3.59 -6.06
C GLY A 100 -24.13 -2.94 -4.67
N LEU A 101 -24.37 -3.74 -3.61
CA LEU A 101 -24.40 -3.24 -2.23
C LEU A 101 -23.05 -2.69 -1.78
N ARG A 102 -21.95 -3.34 -2.16
CA ARG A 102 -20.59 -2.85 -1.89
C ARG A 102 -20.33 -1.52 -2.60
N LEU A 103 -20.65 -1.41 -3.88
CA LEU A 103 -20.53 -0.15 -4.62
C LEU A 103 -21.39 0.96 -4.01
N ASN A 104 -22.61 0.65 -3.57
CA ASN A 104 -23.45 1.61 -2.88
C ASN A 104 -22.81 2.09 -1.56
N GLY A 105 -22.21 1.18 -0.79
CA GLY A 105 -21.44 1.54 0.42
C GLY A 105 -20.27 2.48 0.14
N HIS A 106 -19.48 2.17 -0.90
CA HIS A 106 -18.37 3.04 -1.33
C HIS A 106 -18.86 4.39 -1.86
N ASN A 107 -19.96 4.43 -2.62
CA ASN A 107 -20.56 5.68 -3.11
C ASN A 107 -21.10 6.52 -1.94
N ARG A 108 -21.77 5.91 -0.97
CA ARG A 108 -22.24 6.59 0.25
C ARG A 108 -21.08 7.15 1.06
N PHE A 109 -20.02 6.35 1.25
CA PHE A 109 -18.78 6.80 1.88
C PHE A 109 -18.19 8.01 1.15
N PHE A 110 -18.02 7.91 -0.17
CA PHE A 110 -17.38 8.95 -0.96
C PHE A 110 -18.20 10.25 -1.02
N ARG A 111 -19.54 10.15 -0.93
CA ARG A 111 -20.44 11.30 -0.76
C ARG A 111 -20.37 11.92 0.63
N SER A 112 -20.02 11.13 1.65
CA SER A 112 -19.92 11.60 3.04
C SER A 112 -18.60 12.28 3.38
N VAL A 113 -17.60 12.20 2.49
CA VAL A 113 -16.30 12.87 2.64
C VAL A 113 -16.50 14.38 2.71
N GLU A 114 -16.00 15.00 3.78
CA GLU A 114 -16.15 16.44 4.00
C GLU A 114 -15.19 17.26 3.13
N ASP A 115 -13.90 16.92 3.16
CA ASP A 115 -12.88 17.58 2.34
C ASP A 115 -12.43 16.66 1.18
N VAL A 116 -13.09 16.81 0.04
CA VAL A 116 -12.78 16.03 -1.17
C VAL A 116 -11.37 16.34 -1.68
N ASN A 117 -10.89 17.58 -1.54
CA ASN A 117 -9.57 18.00 -2.01
C ASN A 117 -8.48 17.40 -1.14
N GLY A 118 -8.60 17.54 0.19
CA GLY A 118 -7.70 16.91 1.15
C GLY A 118 -7.68 15.39 0.99
N PHE A 119 -8.86 14.77 0.91
CA PHE A 119 -8.99 13.33 0.69
C PHE A 119 -8.27 12.87 -0.60
N ALA A 120 -8.43 13.58 -1.71
CA ALA A 120 -7.76 13.26 -2.97
C ALA A 120 -6.23 13.28 -2.82
N ARG A 121 -5.68 14.32 -2.17
CA ARG A 121 -4.24 14.43 -1.89
C ARG A 121 -3.74 13.31 -1.00
N ALA A 122 -4.47 13.01 0.07
CA ALA A 122 -4.13 11.91 0.98
C ALA A 122 -4.10 10.56 0.23
N MET A 123 -5.10 10.29 -0.61
CA MET A 123 -5.14 9.05 -1.38
C MET A 123 -3.98 8.97 -2.38
N GLU A 124 -3.59 10.08 -3.01
CA GLU A 124 -2.45 10.11 -3.92
C GLU A 124 -1.12 9.82 -3.18
N ASN A 125 -0.92 10.41 -2.00
CA ASN A 125 0.24 10.11 -1.14
C ASN A 125 0.29 8.63 -0.76
N VAL A 126 -0.86 8.04 -0.40
CA VAL A 126 -0.96 6.61 -0.07
C VAL A 126 -0.71 5.74 -1.31
N LYS A 127 -1.19 6.12 -2.49
CA LYS A 127 -0.93 5.42 -3.76
C LYS A 127 0.57 5.40 -4.09
N HIS A 128 1.26 6.52 -3.90
CA HIS A 128 2.70 6.61 -4.06
C HIS A 128 3.45 5.69 -3.08
N LYS A 129 3.02 5.62 -1.80
CA LYS A 129 3.62 4.74 -0.79
C LYS A 129 3.38 3.25 -1.06
N THR A 130 2.24 2.89 -1.65
CA THR A 130 1.80 1.48 -1.78
C THR A 130 2.07 0.85 -3.14
N GLY A 131 2.53 1.62 -4.13
CA GLY A 131 2.75 1.12 -5.49
C GLY A 131 1.41 0.88 -6.21
N TYR A 132 0.64 1.95 -6.41
CA TYR A 132 -0.67 1.89 -7.04
C TYR A 132 -0.66 1.22 -8.41
N SER A 133 -1.57 0.26 -8.58
CA SER A 133 -1.97 -0.29 -9.87
C SER A 133 -3.44 0.07 -10.09
N PRO A 134 -3.79 0.80 -11.15
CA PRO A 134 -5.16 1.18 -11.42
C PRO A 134 -6.05 -0.05 -11.62
N GLY A 135 -7.17 -0.06 -10.92
CA GLY A 135 -8.25 -1.03 -11.03
C GLY A 135 -9.28 -0.63 -12.08
N ILE A 136 -10.20 -1.56 -12.34
CA ILE A 136 -11.25 -1.45 -13.37
C ILE A 136 -12.36 -0.49 -12.94
N ILE A 137 -12.62 -0.36 -11.63
CA ILE A 137 -13.79 0.33 -11.10
C ILE A 137 -13.37 1.65 -10.45
N GLN A 138 -13.64 2.75 -11.14
CA GLN A 138 -13.33 4.09 -10.67
C GLN A 138 -14.62 4.92 -10.52
N ILE A 139 -14.79 5.53 -9.35
CA ILE A 139 -15.80 6.54 -9.08
C ILE A 139 -15.13 7.90 -9.26
N VAL A 140 -15.65 8.73 -10.16
CA VAL A 140 -15.10 10.05 -10.44
C VAL A 140 -16.04 11.10 -9.86
N ARG A 141 -15.54 11.97 -9.00
CA ARG A 141 -16.26 13.16 -8.54
C ARG A 141 -15.53 14.39 -9.05
N PRO A 142 -16.23 15.33 -9.72
CA PRO A 142 -15.63 16.61 -10.04
C PRO A 142 -15.23 17.28 -8.73
N LEU A 143 -13.99 17.74 -8.63
CA LEU A 143 -13.57 18.60 -7.54
C LEU A 143 -14.44 19.85 -7.67
N SER A 144 -15.27 20.09 -6.68
CA SER A 144 -16.17 21.23 -6.71
C SER A 144 -15.30 22.49 -6.67
N SER A 145 -15.14 23.14 -7.82
CA SER A 145 -14.56 24.48 -7.95
C SER A 145 -15.34 25.53 -7.15
N ALA A 146 -16.45 25.15 -6.49
CA ALA A 146 -17.28 26.04 -5.68
C ALA A 146 -16.67 26.37 -4.31
N TYR A 147 -15.62 25.67 -3.87
CA TYR A 147 -14.70 26.28 -2.91
C TYR A 147 -13.86 27.28 -3.70
N GLY A 148 -14.37 28.51 -3.75
CA GLY A 148 -13.72 29.65 -4.38
C GLY A 148 -12.25 29.66 -4.04
N GLU A 149 -11.46 29.93 -5.07
CA GLU A 149 -10.09 30.45 -5.02
C GLU A 149 -9.65 30.70 -3.57
N PRO A 150 -8.91 29.77 -2.95
CA PRO A 150 -8.60 29.86 -1.54
C PRO A 150 -7.90 31.21 -1.35
N ALA A 151 -8.58 32.15 -0.67
CA ALA A 151 -8.04 33.43 -0.28
C ALA A 151 -6.63 33.17 0.20
N ALA A 152 -5.66 33.62 -0.59
CA ALA A 152 -4.26 33.20 -0.58
C ALA A 152 -3.84 32.77 0.83
N ARG A 153 -3.99 31.47 1.13
CA ARG A 153 -3.35 30.90 2.29
C ARG A 153 -1.91 30.83 1.85
N GLU A 154 -1.24 31.94 2.11
CA GLU A 154 0.19 32.13 1.96
C GLU A 154 0.82 30.78 2.28
N PRO A 155 1.42 30.12 1.27
CA PRO A 155 1.92 28.77 1.44
C PRO A 155 2.82 28.84 2.66
N GLN A 156 2.40 28.22 3.76
CA GLN A 156 3.34 27.99 4.85
C GLN A 156 4.53 27.34 4.15
N PRO A 157 5.71 27.95 4.22
CA PRO A 157 6.87 27.41 3.57
C PRO A 157 7.05 26.03 4.16
N PHE A 158 6.60 25.03 3.40
CA PHE A 158 7.16 23.72 3.45
C PHE A 158 8.65 24.01 3.42
N GLN A 159 9.34 23.73 4.52
CA GLN A 159 10.79 23.70 4.51
C GLN A 159 11.15 22.63 3.49
N LYS A 160 11.21 23.06 2.22
CA LYS A 160 12.08 22.46 1.23
C LYS A 160 13.43 22.49 1.92
N GLU A 161 13.85 21.35 2.44
CA GLU A 161 15.27 21.08 2.55
C GLU A 161 15.85 21.51 1.20
N THR A 162 16.70 22.53 1.29
CA THR A 162 17.22 23.29 0.17
C THR A 162 18.06 22.34 -0.68
N ASP A 163 17.46 21.73 -1.70
CA ASP A 163 18.21 21.15 -2.80
C ASP A 163 18.92 22.31 -3.51
N THR A 164 20.24 22.31 -3.26
CA THR A 164 21.29 23.05 -3.94
C THR A 164 21.07 23.14 -5.45
N PRO A 165 21.27 24.31 -6.08
CA PRO A 165 21.10 24.49 -7.51
C PRO A 165 22.25 23.82 -8.28
N TYR A 166 21.93 22.77 -9.04
CA TYR A 166 22.78 22.30 -10.14
C TYR A 166 22.55 23.22 -11.35
N GLY A 167 23.19 24.38 -11.31
CA GLY A 167 23.45 25.20 -12.49
C GLY A 167 24.87 24.91 -12.96
N GLU A 168 25.07 23.81 -13.68
CA GLU A 168 26.32 23.54 -14.37
C GLU A 168 26.22 24.10 -15.80
N SER A 169 26.48 25.40 -15.90
CA SER A 169 26.92 26.03 -17.13
C SER A 169 28.30 25.49 -17.49
N LEU A 170 28.40 24.79 -18.62
CA LEU A 170 29.67 24.44 -19.28
C LEU A 170 30.49 25.72 -19.56
N PRO A 171 31.74 25.83 -19.06
CA PRO A 171 32.68 26.81 -19.58
C PRO A 171 33.41 26.21 -20.79
N GLU A 172 33.29 26.93 -21.89
CA GLU A 172 34.09 26.84 -23.11
C GLU A 172 35.58 26.92 -22.78
N GLN A 173 36.32 25.92 -23.25
CA GLN A 173 37.75 25.73 -23.00
C GLN A 173 38.55 26.55 -24.04
N ALA A 174 38.90 27.79 -23.69
CA ALA A 174 39.94 28.54 -24.39
C ALA A 174 41.24 28.48 -23.57
N ALA A 175 42.26 27.85 -24.16
CA ALA A 175 43.60 27.77 -23.60
C ALA A 175 44.33 29.10 -23.84
N GLU A 176 44.81 29.74 -22.76
CA GLU A 176 45.98 30.61 -22.86
C GLU A 176 46.80 30.56 -21.57
N ALA A 177 48.10 30.39 -21.77
CA ALA A 177 49.10 30.16 -20.76
C ALA A 177 49.51 31.47 -20.06
N ALA A 178 49.80 31.41 -18.75
CA ALA A 178 51.05 31.91 -18.15
C ALA A 178 50.96 32.03 -16.61
N ALA A 179 51.81 31.26 -15.94
CA ALA A 179 52.63 31.59 -14.77
C ALA A 179 52.01 32.07 -13.42
N PRO A 180 52.75 31.86 -12.30
CA PRO A 180 52.19 31.66 -10.97
C PRO A 180 52.29 32.92 -10.09
N THR A 181 51.54 32.97 -8.98
CA THR A 181 52.06 33.31 -7.63
C THR A 181 50.94 33.58 -6.62
N SER A 182 51.09 32.93 -5.45
CA SER A 182 50.58 33.28 -4.12
C SER A 182 49.07 33.24 -3.82
N ARG A 183 48.70 32.30 -2.95
CA ARG A 183 48.25 32.53 -1.56
C ARG A 183 47.23 31.45 -1.16
N PRO A 184 47.53 30.55 -0.19
CA PRO A 184 46.53 29.58 0.25
C PRO A 184 45.46 30.31 1.09
N PRO A 185 44.17 30.27 0.70
CA PRO A 185 43.09 30.66 1.60
C PRO A 185 42.89 29.57 2.67
N PRO A 186 42.45 29.95 3.88
CA PRO A 186 42.20 29.00 4.96
C PRO A 186 41.17 27.96 4.50
N ALA A 187 41.47 26.69 4.76
CA ALA A 187 40.64 25.55 4.46
C ALA A 187 39.20 25.81 4.91
N ALA A 188 38.33 26.15 3.96
CA ALA A 188 36.90 26.09 4.14
C ALA A 188 36.58 24.63 4.41
N ALA A 189 36.17 24.34 5.64
CA ALA A 189 35.66 23.05 6.05
C ALA A 189 34.48 22.71 5.12
N ALA A 190 34.76 21.93 4.07
CA ALA A 190 33.75 21.41 3.18
C ALA A 190 32.73 20.68 4.05
N ALA A 191 31.50 21.18 4.06
CA ALA A 191 30.40 20.57 4.79
C ALA A 191 30.34 19.10 4.33
N LYS A 192 30.73 18.19 5.21
CA LYS A 192 30.78 16.75 4.93
C LYS A 192 29.41 16.36 4.40
N SER A 193 29.36 15.90 3.15
CA SER A 193 28.12 15.51 2.51
C SER A 193 27.37 14.53 3.42
N ARG A 194 26.06 14.71 3.60
CA ARG A 194 25.20 13.78 4.36
C ARG A 194 25.43 12.32 3.95
N TRP A 195 25.81 12.09 2.69
CA TRP A 195 26.19 10.77 2.18
C TRP A 195 27.55 10.25 2.67
N GLU A 196 28.51 11.13 2.92
CA GLU A 196 29.77 10.78 3.59
C GLU A 196 29.55 10.44 5.06
N GLU A 197 28.67 11.17 5.75
CA GLU A 197 28.28 10.86 7.12
C GLU A 197 27.61 9.48 7.22
N ILE A 198 26.65 9.17 6.34
CA ILE A 198 26.01 7.85 6.28
C ILE A 198 27.03 6.74 5.95
N ARG A 199 27.98 6.99 5.05
CA ARG A 199 29.04 6.02 4.72
C ARG A 199 30.04 5.84 5.85
N ALA A 200 30.38 6.90 6.58
CA ALA A 200 31.24 6.83 7.75
C ALA A 200 30.57 6.08 8.90
N ALA A 201 29.29 6.36 9.17
CA ALA A 201 28.49 5.65 10.18
C ALA A 201 28.39 4.15 9.86
N ARG A 202 28.11 3.77 8.61
CA ARG A 202 28.07 2.35 8.21
C ARG A 202 29.42 1.64 8.27
N ARG A 203 30.54 2.36 8.11
CA ARG A 203 31.88 1.77 8.27
C ARG A 203 32.24 1.54 9.74
N ALA A 204 31.76 2.39 10.65
CA ALA A 204 32.00 2.24 12.08
C ALA A 204 31.37 0.95 12.65
N ASP A 205 30.23 0.53 12.11
CA ASP A 205 29.53 -0.67 12.58
C ASP A 205 30.13 -1.99 12.09
N GLY A 206 31.03 -1.97 11.12
CA GLY A 206 31.73 -3.14 10.59
C GLY A 206 30.79 -4.13 9.87
N PRO A 207 31.17 -4.66 8.69
CA PRO A 207 30.30 -5.56 7.90
C PRO A 207 29.93 -6.87 8.63
N GLY A 208 30.62 -7.23 9.72
CA GLY A 208 30.34 -8.43 10.50
C GLY A 208 29.25 -8.29 11.56
N LYS A 209 29.09 -7.12 12.22
CA LYS A 209 28.20 -7.00 13.39
C LYS A 209 26.71 -7.06 13.03
N ALA A 210 26.33 -6.50 11.87
CA ALA A 210 24.94 -6.53 11.42
C ALA A 210 24.45 -7.97 11.19
N TRP A 211 25.29 -8.82 10.57
CA TRP A 211 24.96 -10.23 10.35
C TRP A 211 25.01 -11.07 11.62
N GLU A 212 25.92 -10.74 12.54
CA GLU A 212 26.02 -11.43 13.83
C GLU A 212 24.80 -11.11 14.71
N ASN A 213 24.33 -9.86 14.73
CA ASN A 213 23.11 -9.48 15.46
C ASN A 213 21.88 -10.25 14.97
N ILE A 214 21.76 -10.45 13.64
CA ILE A 214 20.67 -11.27 13.06
C ILE A 214 20.81 -12.74 13.49
N ARG A 215 22.01 -13.32 13.43
CA ARG A 215 22.25 -14.71 13.85
C ARG A 215 22.01 -14.94 15.34
N GLN A 216 22.32 -13.95 16.16
CA GLN A 216 22.10 -14.00 17.61
C GLN A 216 20.66 -13.62 18.01
N GLY A 217 19.79 -13.32 17.04
CA GLY A 217 18.43 -12.90 17.32
C GLY A 217 18.36 -11.61 18.14
N ARG A 218 19.30 -10.68 17.93
CA ARG A 218 19.35 -9.39 18.61
C ARG A 218 19.03 -8.27 17.62
N ARG A 219 18.34 -7.25 18.11
CA ARG A 219 18.09 -6.01 17.37
C ARG A 219 19.36 -5.15 17.34
N PRO A 220 19.43 -4.13 16.45
CA PRO A 220 20.56 -3.21 16.39
C PRO A 220 20.84 -2.47 17.69
N ASP A 221 19.82 -2.30 18.54
CA ASP A 221 19.92 -1.71 19.89
C ASP A 221 20.43 -2.71 20.95
N GLY A 222 20.81 -3.94 20.56
CA GLY A 222 21.29 -4.99 21.45
C GLY A 222 20.20 -5.75 22.20
N THR A 223 18.94 -5.32 22.09
CA THR A 223 17.82 -6.00 22.73
C THR A 223 17.57 -7.34 22.05
N ALA A 224 17.28 -8.37 22.86
CA ALA A 224 16.88 -9.66 22.30
C ALA A 224 15.59 -9.45 21.51
N LEU A 225 15.55 -9.92 20.26
CA LEU A 225 14.29 -10.10 19.57
C LEU A 225 13.42 -10.97 20.47
N PRO A 226 12.13 -10.64 20.63
CA PRO A 226 11.23 -11.50 21.39
C PRO A 226 11.34 -12.89 20.78
N LYS A 227 11.97 -13.81 21.53
CA LYS A 227 11.93 -15.23 21.19
C LYS A 227 10.45 -15.50 21.00
N LYS A 228 10.10 -16.14 19.89
CA LYS A 228 8.76 -16.65 19.65
C LYS A 228 8.51 -17.79 20.65
N SER A 229 8.56 -17.48 21.94
CA SER A 229 8.13 -18.33 23.03
C SER A 229 6.65 -18.48 22.84
N GLU A 230 6.25 -19.69 22.46
CA GLU A 230 5.05 -20.35 22.96
C GLU A 230 3.97 -19.35 23.33
N PHE A 231 3.24 -18.92 22.31
CA PHE A 231 1.93 -18.33 22.52
C PHE A 231 1.07 -19.42 23.16
N ASP A 232 1.03 -19.37 24.49
CA ASP A 232 0.00 -19.87 25.39
C ASP A 232 -1.03 -20.77 24.70
N THR A 233 -0.71 -22.05 24.65
CA THR A 233 -1.66 -23.14 24.47
C THR A 233 -2.45 -23.30 25.78
N ARG A 234 -3.17 -22.24 26.20
CA ARG A 234 -4.08 -22.32 27.33
C ARG A 234 -5.44 -22.78 26.83
N SER A 235 -5.55 -24.11 26.72
CA SER A 235 -6.74 -24.92 26.98
C SER A 235 -8.10 -24.26 26.72
N GLU A 236 -8.45 -24.11 25.45
CA GLU A 236 -9.84 -24.19 24.97
C GLU A 236 -9.90 -25.44 24.08
N PRO A 237 -10.86 -26.36 24.25
CA PRO A 237 -11.04 -27.50 23.36
C PRO A 237 -11.65 -27.01 22.05
N SER A 238 -10.83 -26.31 21.25
CA SER A 238 -11.19 -25.87 19.91
C SER A 238 -10.98 -27.05 18.95
N GLU A 239 -12.09 -27.48 18.34
CA GLU A 239 -12.12 -28.38 17.19
C GLU A 239 -10.98 -28.06 16.23
N ALA A 240 -10.14 -29.08 16.00
CA ALA A 240 -9.07 -29.04 15.01
C ALA A 240 -9.65 -28.60 13.66
N THR A 241 -9.33 -27.38 13.24
CA THR A 241 -9.56 -26.95 11.87
C THR A 241 -8.36 -27.41 11.03
N PRO A 242 -8.48 -28.44 10.17
CA PRO A 242 -7.37 -29.02 9.41
C PRO A 242 -6.82 -28.12 8.29
N PHE A 243 -7.23 -26.85 8.24
CA PHE A 243 -7.05 -25.99 7.06
C PHE A 243 -5.69 -25.29 6.98
N ARG A 244 -4.92 -25.23 8.07
CA ARG A 244 -3.65 -24.47 8.10
C ARG A 244 -2.43 -25.27 7.64
N ASP A 245 -2.43 -26.58 7.82
CA ASP A 245 -1.31 -27.43 7.41
C ASP A 245 -1.39 -27.82 5.92
N THR A 246 -2.60 -27.87 5.35
CA THR A 246 -2.82 -28.12 3.92
C THR A 246 -2.21 -27.04 3.03
N ASP A 247 -2.33 -25.76 3.43
CA ASP A 247 -1.76 -24.64 2.65
C ASP A 247 -0.23 -24.68 2.60
N ARG A 248 0.41 -25.15 3.67
CA ARG A 248 1.88 -25.24 3.72
C ARG A 248 2.41 -26.38 2.88
N ALA A 249 1.76 -27.55 2.92
CA ALA A 249 2.12 -28.69 2.08
C ALA A 249 1.92 -28.40 0.58
N ALA A 250 0.83 -27.73 0.22
CA ALA A 250 0.56 -27.32 -1.15
C ALA A 250 1.58 -26.29 -1.66
N ALA A 251 1.95 -25.31 -0.82
CA ALA A 251 3.00 -24.34 -1.15
C ALA A 251 4.35 -25.02 -1.35
N GLN A 252 4.71 -26.00 -0.51
CA GLN A 252 5.95 -26.76 -0.65
C GLN A 252 5.97 -27.55 -1.97
N ALA A 253 4.89 -28.27 -2.29
CA ALA A 253 4.79 -29.07 -3.51
C ALA A 253 4.90 -28.21 -4.79
N SER A 254 4.31 -27.02 -4.80
CA SER A 254 4.43 -26.09 -5.93
C SER A 254 5.83 -25.54 -6.13
N PHE A 255 6.59 -25.33 -5.05
CA PHE A 255 7.99 -24.92 -5.11
C PHE A 255 8.87 -26.04 -5.66
N ASP A 256 8.70 -27.27 -5.18
CA ASP A 256 9.45 -28.44 -5.65
C ASP A 256 9.16 -28.72 -7.14
N ALA A 257 7.91 -28.57 -7.57
CA ALA A 257 7.53 -28.72 -8.98
C ALA A 257 8.22 -27.68 -9.89
N MET A 258 8.45 -26.45 -9.39
CA MET A 258 9.15 -25.41 -10.13
C MET A 258 10.64 -25.74 -10.28
N LEU A 259 11.30 -26.21 -9.22
CA LEU A 259 12.71 -26.63 -9.26
C LEU A 259 12.93 -27.84 -10.17
N GLU A 260 12.02 -28.81 -10.14
CA GLU A 260 12.13 -30.00 -10.99
C GLU A 260 11.95 -29.65 -12.48
N ARG A 261 11.12 -28.65 -12.78
CA ARG A 261 10.98 -28.09 -14.13
C ARG A 261 12.28 -27.42 -14.60
N GLU A 262 12.96 -26.67 -13.72
CA GLU A 262 14.27 -26.09 -14.03
C GLU A 262 15.34 -27.16 -14.28
N ARG A 263 15.42 -28.21 -13.45
CA ARG A 263 16.34 -29.33 -13.68
C ARG A 263 16.12 -30.01 -15.02
N ARG A 264 14.86 -30.25 -15.39
CA ARG A 264 14.51 -30.87 -16.68
C ARG A 264 14.92 -30.03 -17.87
N MET A 265 14.81 -28.69 -17.78
CA MET A 265 15.27 -27.80 -18.83
C MET A 265 16.80 -27.80 -18.95
N GLY A 266 17.51 -27.90 -17.82
CA GLY A 266 18.97 -27.98 -17.79
C GLY A 266 19.55 -29.32 -18.28
N SER A 267 18.81 -30.43 -18.16
CA SER A 267 19.25 -31.74 -18.64
C SER A 267 18.88 -32.03 -20.11
N SER A 268 17.92 -31.30 -20.68
CA SER A 268 17.51 -31.45 -22.09
C SER A 268 18.37 -30.65 -23.09
N SER A 269 19.34 -29.87 -22.61
CA SER A 269 20.20 -28.99 -23.42
C SER A 269 21.64 -29.50 -23.59
N SER A 270 21.91 -30.76 -23.23
CA SER A 270 23.17 -31.49 -23.49
C SER A 270 22.91 -32.65 -24.44
#